data_AF-A0AAJ0UKH4-F1
#
_entry.id   AF-A0AAJ0UKH4-F1
#
_cell.length_a   1.000
_cell.length_b   1.000
_cell.length_c   1.000
_cell.angle_alpha   90.00
_cell.angle_beta   90.00
_cell.angle_gamma   90.00
#
_symmetry.space_group_name_H-M   'P 1'
#
loop_
_entity.id
_entity.type
_entity.pdbx_description
1 polymer ?
#
loop_
_entity_poly.entity_id
_entity_poly.type
_entity_poly.pdbx_seq_one_letter_code
_entity_poly.pdbx_strand_id
1 'polypeptide(L)' 'MAVCHKKKLGAYHVDTFDDECAPILVAEGDTVAEVSGVIERMYRGRIDEKHGADRVDIVDKNGDVLKTYHVR' A
#
# COMPACT_ATOMS: atom_id res chain seq x y z
N MET A 1 -1.82 -10.77 -7.61
CA MET A 1 -2.32 -10.38 -6.28
C MET A 1 -3.84 -10.43 -6.31
N ALA A 2 -4.47 -11.11 -5.34
CA ALA A 2 -5.92 -11.03 -5.19
C ALA A 2 -6.25 -9.70 -4.48
N VAL A 3 -6.70 -8.72 -5.25
CA VAL A 3 -7.10 -7.42 -4.73
C VAL A 3 -8.53 -7.53 -4.21
N CYS A 4 -8.71 -7.32 -2.90
CA CYS A 4 -10.00 -7.40 -2.23
C CYS A 4 -10.17 -6.18 -1.31
N HIS A 5 -10.90 -5.18 -1.79
CA HIS A 5 -11.21 -3.92 -1.11
C HIS A 5 -12.60 -3.45 -1.55
N LYS A 6 -13.33 -2.73 -0.68
CA LYS A 6 -14.73 -2.34 -0.94
C LYS A 6 -14.82 -0.99 -1.65
N LYS A 7 -13.80 -0.15 -1.48
CA LYS A 7 -13.67 1.16 -2.11
C LYS A 7 -12.96 1.08 -3.47
N LYS A 8 -12.92 2.21 -4.18
CA LYS A 8 -12.27 2.29 -5.50
C LYS A 8 -10.78 1.96 -5.47
N LEU A 9 -10.11 2.33 -4.37
CA LEU A 9 -8.68 2.19 -4.17
C LEU A 9 -8.37 1.50 -2.85
N GLY A 10 -7.26 0.77 -2.80
CA GLY A 10 -6.80 0.01 -1.64
C GLY A 10 -5.30 0.09 -1.54
N ALA A 11 -4.80 0.27 -0.33
CA ALA A 11 -3.38 0.23 -0.02
C ALA A 11 -3.04 -1.14 0.56
N TYR A 12 -2.11 -1.85 -0.07
CA TYR A 12 -1.67 -3.16 0.38
C TYR A 12 -0.23 -3.09 0.84
N HIS A 13 0.00 -3.49 2.09
CA HIS A 13 1.34 -3.71 2.61
C HIS A 13 1.84 -5.07 2.12
N VAL A 14 3.01 -5.06 1.50
CA VAL A 14 3.70 -6.19 0.90
C VAL A 14 5.06 -6.29 1.59
N ASP A 15 5.29 -7.40 2.26
CA ASP A 15 6.61 -7.76 2.78
C ASP A 15 7.45 -8.24 1.59
N THR A 16 8.57 -7.57 1.32
CA THR A 16 9.39 -7.85 0.13
C THR A 16 10.30 -9.06 0.32
N PHE A 17 10.40 -9.61 1.53
CA PHE A 17 11.23 -10.78 1.84
C PHE A 17 10.46 -12.10 1.81
N ASP A 18 9.13 -12.05 1.73
CA ASP A 18 8.28 -13.22 1.80
C ASP A 18 7.24 -13.18 0.67
N ASP A 19 7.63 -13.65 -0.52
CA ASP A 19 6.75 -13.79 -1.71
C ASP A 19 5.55 -14.73 -1.45
N GLU A 20 5.57 -15.50 -0.35
CA GLU A 20 4.45 -16.34 0.10
C GLU A 20 3.45 -15.57 0.99
N CYS A 21 3.83 -14.42 1.54
CA CYS A 21 2.93 -13.61 2.36
C CYS A 21 1.91 -12.86 1.49
N ALA A 22 0.62 -13.18 1.69
CA ALA A 22 -0.45 -12.47 1.03
C ALA A 22 -0.46 -10.97 1.41
N PRO A 23 -0.61 -10.05 0.44
CA PRO A 23 -0.64 -8.61 0.70
C PRO A 23 -1.74 -8.23 1.69
N ILE A 24 -1.42 -7.40 2.69
CA ILE A 24 -2.36 -6.99 3.73
C ILE A 24 -2.99 -5.66 3.35
N LEU A 25 -4.33 -5.59 3.24
CA LEU A 25 -5.04 -4.33 3.04
C LEU A 25 -4.91 -3.46 4.30
N VAL A 26 -4.22 -2.32 4.20
CA VAL A 26 -3.97 -1.39 5.33
C VAL A 26 -4.82 -0.12 5.26
N ALA A 27 -5.29 0.26 4.07
CA ALA A 27 -6.20 1.39 3.90
C ALA A 27 -7.06 1.21 2.64
N GLU A 28 -8.24 1.81 2.61
CA GLU A 28 -9.07 1.88 1.42
C GLU A 28 -9.72 3.27 1.30
N GLY A 29 -9.97 3.72 0.08
CA GLY A 29 -10.49 5.06 -0.16
C GLY A 29 -10.95 5.26 -1.60
N ASP A 30 -11.53 6.42 -1.86
CA ASP A 30 -12.09 6.75 -3.17
C ASP A 30 -11.08 7.54 -4.05
N THR A 31 -10.08 8.17 -3.41
CA THR A 31 -9.02 8.93 -4.10
C THR A 31 -7.61 8.60 -3.59
N VAL A 32 -6.60 8.75 -4.45
CA VAL A 32 -5.19 8.49 -4.08
C VAL A 32 -4.75 9.40 -2.94
N ALA A 33 -5.21 10.65 -2.91
CA ALA A 33 -4.84 11.62 -1.86
C ALA A 33 -5.34 11.19 -0.47
N GLU A 34 -6.58 10.70 -0.37
CA GLU A 34 -7.13 10.18 0.90
C GLU A 34 -6.32 8.98 1.40
N VAL A 35 -6.10 8.00 0.52
CA VAL A 35 -5.36 6.78 0.85
C VAL A 35 -3.91 7.12 1.22
N SER A 36 -3.26 7.99 0.45
CA SER A 36 -1.90 8.50 0.73
C SER A 36 -1.82 9.15 2.10
N GLY A 37 -2.79 10.02 2.45
CA GLY A 37 -2.82 10.68 3.75
C GLY A 37 -3.03 9.72 4.92
N VAL A 38 -3.64 8.54 4.70
CA VAL A 38 -3.72 7.47 5.71
C VAL A 38 -2.38 6.75 5.83
N ILE A 39 -1.76 6.35 4.71
CA ILE A 39 -0.44 5.70 4.70
C ILE A 39 0.61 6.59 5.37
N GLU A 40 0.69 7.87 5.01
CA GLU A 40 1.65 8.82 5.57
C GLU A 40 1.47 9.04 7.07
N ARG A 41 0.23 8.94 7.57
CA ARG A 41 -0.05 8.99 9.02
C ARG A 41 0.30 7.67 9.71
N MET A 42 -0.01 6.53 9.10
CA MET A 42 0.21 5.20 9.67
C MET A 42 1.70 4.86 9.74
N TYR A 43 2.45 5.16 8.69
CA TYR A 43 3.88 4.90 8.55
C TYR A 43 4.74 6.14 8.79
N ARG A 44 4.20 7.15 9.49
CA ARG A 44 4.87 8.42 9.75
C ARG A 44 6.30 8.22 10.28
N GLY A 45 7.30 8.68 9.51
CA GLY A 45 8.72 8.56 9.85
C GLY A 45 9.36 7.19 9.55
N ARG A 46 8.61 6.25 8.98
CA ARG A 46 9.07 4.94 8.51
C ARG A 46 9.07 4.83 6.98
N ILE A 47 8.41 5.77 6.30
CA ILE A 47 8.48 5.86 4.84
C ILE A 47 9.90 6.33 4.48
N ASP A 48 10.64 5.48 3.78
CA ASP A 48 11.98 5.74 3.31
C ASP A 48 11.99 5.60 1.80
N GLU A 49 12.33 6.66 1.07
CA GLU A 49 12.25 6.68 -0.40
C GLU A 49 13.31 5.80 -1.09
N LYS A 50 14.28 5.24 -0.35
CA LYS A 50 15.44 4.57 -0.96
C LYS A 50 15.69 3.14 -0.49
N HIS A 51 15.33 2.77 0.74
CA HIS A 51 15.76 1.48 1.33
C HIS A 51 14.72 0.79 2.23
N GLY A 52 13.43 0.90 1.93
CA GLY A 52 12.39 0.14 2.65
C GLY A 52 12.42 -1.35 2.31
N ALA A 53 12.48 -2.20 3.35
CA ALA A 53 12.34 -3.64 3.26
C ALA A 53 10.90 -4.06 2.91
N ASP A 54 9.93 -3.27 3.34
CA ASP A 54 8.52 -3.45 3.02
C ASP A 54 8.08 -2.40 2.01
N ARG A 55 6.99 -2.69 1.28
CA ARG A 55 6.34 -1.67 0.45
C ARG A 55 4.84 -1.64 0.66
N VAL A 56 4.24 -0.48 0.41
CA VAL A 56 2.80 -0.28 0.43
C VAL A 56 2.35 0.22 -0.94
N ASP A 57 1.59 -0.61 -1.63
CA ASP A 57 1.09 -0.33 -2.98
C ASP A 57 -0.37 0.14 -2.90
N ILE A 58 -0.66 1.34 -3.41
CA ILE A 58 -2.01 1.78 -3.69
C ILE A 58 -2.42 1.20 -5.03
N VAL A 59 -3.41 0.32 -5.02
CA VAL A 59 -3.97 -0.32 -6.21
C VAL A 59 -5.42 0.11 -6.43
N ASP A 60 -5.85 0.09 -7.68
CA ASP A 60 -7.26 0.21 -8.05
C ASP A 60 -7.96 -1.17 -8.05
N LYS A 61 -9.26 -1.15 -8.32
CA LYS A 61 -10.10 -2.36 -8.43
C LYS A 61 -9.69 -3.34 -9.53
N ASN A 62 -8.91 -2.92 -10.51
CA ASN A 62 -8.37 -3.78 -11.56
C ASN A 62 -7.04 -4.41 -11.13
N GLY A 63 -6.46 -3.93 -10.03
CA GLY A 63 -5.16 -4.33 -9.52
C GLY A 63 -4.00 -3.52 -10.09
N ASP A 64 -4.29 -2.41 -10.78
CA ASP A 64 -3.26 -1.50 -11.29
C ASP A 64 -2.67 -0.69 -10.13
N VAL A 65 -1.34 -0.72 -9.99
CA VAL A 65 -0.63 0.06 -8.98
C VAL A 65 -0.58 1.53 -9.41
N LEU A 66 -1.21 2.39 -8.62
CA LEU A 66 -1.24 3.83 -8.84
C LEU A 66 -0.09 4.55 -8.13
N LYS A 67 0.38 4.02 -6.99
CA LYS A 67 1.46 4.61 -6.20
C LYS A 67 2.07 3.57 -5.26
N THR A 68 3.38 3.63 -5.06
CA THR A 68 4.12 2.76 -4.13
C THR A 68 4.84 3.59 -3.09
N TYR A 69 4.82 3.11 -1.85
CA TYR A 69 5.60 3.64 -0.73
C TYR A 69 6.57 2.57 -0.24
N HIS A 70 7.81 2.94 0.02
CA HIS A 70 8.77 2.05 0.66
C HIS A 70 8.82 2.34 2.16
N VAL A 71 8.77 1.29 2.98
CA VAL A 71 8.67 1.36 4.45
C VAL A 71 9.81 0.56 5.08
N ARG A 72 10.37 1.10 6.16
CA ARG A 72 11.42 0.46 6.99
C ARG A 72 10.96 0.23 8.43
#